data_AF-T1BBD3-F1
#
_entry.id   AF-T1BBD3-F1
#
_cell.length_a   1.000
_cell.length_b   1.000
_cell.length_c   1.000
_cell.angle_alpha   90.00
_cell.angle_beta   90.00
_cell.angle_gamma   90.00
#
_symmetry.space_group_name_H-M   'P 1'
#
loop_
_entity.id
_entity.type
_entity.pdbx_description
1 polymer ?
#
loop_
_entity_poly.entity_id
_entity_poly.type
_entity_poly.pdbx_seq_one_letter_code
_entity_poly.pdbx_strand_id
1 'polypeptide(L)'
;MDGSFPEHRINIIDTPGHVDFTIEVERSLRVLDSAVALFDSVAGVQPQSETVWRQMNKYGVPRIAFVNKMDRAGANFLRVVEMIRARLRANPVPIQLPIGAEDHFEGIIDLIRMKAIYWDMETQGMRFEYRDVPVDLKDQAEEHRGKMIEAAAEA
;
A
#
# COMPACT_ATOMS: atom_id res chain seq x y z
N MET A 1 4.34 -9.63 -14.98
CA MET A 1 3.75 -10.46 -13.90
C MET A 1 4.26 -11.87 -14.10
N ASP A 2 4.61 -12.59 -13.05
CA ASP A 2 5.24 -13.94 -13.10
C ASP A 2 4.37 -15.04 -13.75
N GLY A 3 3.24 -14.67 -14.36
CA GLY A 3 2.32 -15.56 -15.08
C GLY A 3 1.61 -16.57 -14.19
N SER A 4 1.72 -16.41 -12.86
CA SER A 4 1.25 -17.42 -11.90
C SER A 4 -0.26 -17.42 -11.67
N PHE A 5 -0.98 -16.39 -12.11
CA PHE A 5 -2.42 -16.25 -11.94
C PHE A 5 -3.15 -16.27 -13.29
N PRO A 6 -4.42 -16.74 -13.31
CA PRO A 6 -5.28 -16.58 -14.47
C PRO A 6 -5.37 -15.13 -14.93
N GLU A 7 -5.72 -14.92 -16.20
CA GLU A 7 -6.00 -13.58 -16.70
C GLU A 7 -7.28 -13.03 -16.04
N HIS A 8 -7.21 -11.79 -15.55
CA HIS A 8 -8.33 -11.10 -14.93
C HIS A 8 -8.60 -9.78 -15.66
N ARG A 9 -9.88 -9.47 -15.87
CA ARG A 9 -10.28 -8.15 -16.37
C ARG A 9 -10.35 -7.16 -15.21
N ILE A 10 -9.56 -6.09 -15.29
CA ILE A 10 -9.56 -5.00 -14.31
C ILE A 10 -10.10 -3.74 -14.98
N ASN A 11 -11.16 -3.16 -14.42
CA ASN A 11 -11.66 -1.86 -14.84
C ASN A 11 -11.21 -0.81 -13.82
N ILE A 12 -10.44 0.18 -14.26
CA ILE A 12 -9.90 1.23 -13.38
C ILE A 12 -10.78 2.48 -13.52
N ILE A 13 -11.29 2.96 -12.38
CA ILE A 13 -12.01 4.23 -12.28
C ILE A 13 -11.13 5.18 -11.48
N ASP A 14 -10.62 6.22 -12.11
CA ASP A 14 -9.91 7.27 -11.40
C ASP A 14 -10.92 8.15 -10.64
N THR A 15 -10.58 8.50 -9.40
CA THR A 15 -11.46 9.29 -8.53
C THR A 15 -10.70 10.51 -8.03
N PRO A 16 -11.30 11.72 -8.05
CA PRO A 16 -10.63 12.91 -7.55
C PRO A 16 -10.33 12.78 -6.05
N GLY A 17 -9.08 13.01 -5.66
CA GLY A 17 -8.64 12.92 -4.25
C GLY A 17 -8.90 14.17 -3.41
N HIS A 18 -9.43 15.23 -4.01
CA HIS A 18 -9.69 16.50 -3.33
C HIS A 18 -11.13 16.56 -2.80
N VAL A 19 -11.29 17.13 -1.60
CA VAL A 19 -12.59 17.20 -0.91
C VAL A 19 -13.65 18.02 -1.65
N ASP A 20 -13.24 18.94 -2.52
CA ASP A 20 -14.19 19.72 -3.32
C ASP A 20 -14.97 18.86 -4.33
N PHE A 21 -14.56 17.61 -4.56
CA PHE A 21 -15.23 16.66 -5.45
C PHE A 21 -15.92 15.50 -4.71
N THR A 22 -16.34 15.71 -3.46
CA THR A 22 -16.98 14.66 -2.64
C THR A 22 -18.15 13.94 -3.30
N ILE A 23 -18.95 14.64 -4.13
CA ILE A 23 -20.08 14.05 -4.87
C ILE A 23 -19.60 13.05 -5.92
N GLU A 24 -18.51 13.36 -6.62
CA GLU A 24 -17.97 12.51 -7.66
C GLU A 24 -17.32 11.26 -7.06
N VAL A 25 -16.58 11.43 -5.96
CA VAL A 25 -16.06 10.33 -5.14
C VAL A 25 -17.21 9.44 -4.66
N GLU A 26 -18.26 10.01 -4.09
CA GLU A 26 -19.41 9.25 -3.57
C GLU A 26 -20.14 8.48 -4.66
N ARG A 27 -20.24 9.02 -5.88
CA ARG A 27 -20.79 8.29 -7.04
C ARG A 27 -19.90 7.14 -7.45
N SER A 28 -18.59 7.34 -7.55
CA SER A 28 -17.64 6.29 -7.90
C SER A 28 -17.66 5.15 -6.89
N LEU A 29 -17.65 5.47 -5.59
CA LEU A 29 -17.68 4.50 -4.50
C LEU A 29 -18.93 3.60 -4.46
N ARG A 30 -20.03 4.00 -5.12
CA ARG A 30 -21.24 3.19 -5.23
C ARG A 30 -21.23 2.21 -6.40
N VAL A 31 -20.29 2.37 -7.33
CA VAL A 31 -20.20 1.58 -8.57
C VAL A 31 -19.03 0.59 -8.50
N LEU A 32 -17.95 0.94 -7.80
CA LEU A 32 -16.79 0.06 -7.65
C LEU A 32 -16.98 -1.00 -6.56
N ASP A 33 -16.37 -2.16 -6.80
CA ASP A 33 -16.37 -3.27 -5.84
C ASP A 33 -15.25 -3.12 -4.80
N SER A 34 -14.18 -2.40 -5.12
CA SER A 34 -13.03 -2.17 -4.23
C SER A 34 -12.23 -0.94 -4.63
N ALA A 35 -11.40 -0.44 -3.72
CA ALA A 35 -10.59 0.76 -3.93
C ALA A 35 -9.11 0.56 -3.55
N VAL A 36 -8.24 1.33 -4.20
CA VAL A 36 -6.83 1.49 -3.80
C VAL A 36 -6.68 2.87 -3.16
N ALA A 37 -6.43 2.90 -1.85
CA ALA A 37 -6.21 4.13 -1.11
C ALA A 37 -4.74 4.54 -1.20
N LEU A 38 -4.46 5.57 -1.99
CA LEU A 38 -3.11 6.14 -2.18
C LEU A 38 -2.75 7.07 -1.03
N PHE A 39 -1.57 6.88 -0.43
CA PHE A 39 -0.99 7.77 0.57
C PHE A 39 0.39 8.23 0.12
N ASP A 40 0.75 9.48 0.41
CA ASP A 40 2.11 10.00 0.18
C ASP A 40 3.01 9.58 1.34
N SER A 41 4.19 9.00 1.07
CA SER A 41 5.15 8.52 2.07
C SER A 41 5.65 9.61 3.04
N VAL A 42 5.59 10.89 2.63
CA VAL A 42 6.06 12.05 3.39
C VAL A 42 4.90 12.75 4.09
N ALA A 43 3.76 12.94 3.42
CA ALA A 43 2.61 13.61 4.03
C ALA A 43 1.77 12.67 4.91
N GLY A 44 1.73 11.38 4.56
CA GLY A 44 0.90 10.37 5.20
C GLY A 44 -0.61 10.67 5.07
N VAL A 45 -1.33 10.46 6.17
CA VAL A 45 -2.77 10.74 6.24
C VAL A 45 -3.03 12.24 6.39
N GLN A 46 -3.71 12.81 5.40
CA GLN A 46 -4.14 14.21 5.37
C GLN A 46 -5.65 14.35 5.65
N PRO A 47 -6.16 15.55 6.01
CA PRO A 47 -7.59 15.78 6.27
C PRO A 47 -8.51 15.34 5.12
N GLN A 48 -8.03 15.45 3.88
CA GLN A 48 -8.74 14.99 2.68
C GLN A 48 -8.87 13.47 2.66
N SER A 49 -7.78 12.75 2.97
CA SER A 49 -7.75 11.29 3.08
C SER A 49 -8.77 10.78 4.11
N GLU A 50 -8.91 11.47 5.26
CA GLU A 50 -9.89 11.10 6.28
C GLU A 50 -11.34 11.21 5.77
N THR A 51 -11.63 12.22 4.97
CA THR A 51 -12.97 12.45 4.42
C THR A 51 -13.35 11.34 3.45
N VAL A 52 -12.47 11.01 2.50
CA VAL A 52 -12.67 9.91 1.56
C VAL A 52 -12.73 8.58 2.29
N TRP A 53 -11.91 8.38 3.33
CA TRP A 53 -11.93 7.16 4.14
C TRP A 53 -13.27 6.93 4.85
N ARG A 54 -13.88 7.99 5.41
CA ARG A 54 -15.23 7.93 6.00
C ARG A 54 -16.29 7.57 4.96
N GLN A 55 -16.20 8.11 3.75
CA GLN A 55 -17.13 7.77 2.67
C GLN A 55 -17.00 6.30 2.30
N MET A 56 -15.78 5.80 2.09
CA MET A 56 -15.57 4.39 1.78
C MET A 56 -16.08 3.46 2.91
N ASN A 57 -15.93 3.86 4.18
CA ASN A 57 -16.49 3.11 5.32
C ASN A 57 -18.02 3.07 5.30
N LYS A 58 -18.66 4.22 5.04
CA LYS A 58 -20.13 4.32 4.92
C LYS A 58 -20.70 3.36 3.87
N TYR A 59 -19.96 3.13 2.78
CA TYR A 59 -20.37 2.24 1.69
C TYR A 59 -19.82 0.82 1.80
N GLY A 60 -19.08 0.49 2.85
CA GLY A 60 -18.52 -0.85 3.04
C GLY A 60 -17.51 -1.26 1.97
N VAL A 61 -16.84 -0.30 1.32
CA VAL A 61 -15.92 -0.55 0.21
C VAL A 61 -14.63 -1.21 0.74
N PRO A 62 -14.32 -2.46 0.35
CA PRO A 62 -13.05 -3.12 0.62
C PRO A 62 -11.90 -2.35 -0.05
N ARG A 63 -10.74 -2.28 0.60
CA ARG A 63 -9.63 -1.51 0.07
C ARG A 63 -8.28 -2.01 0.50
N ILE A 64 -7.29 -1.74 -0.36
CA ILE A 64 -5.87 -1.86 -0.05
C ILE A 64 -5.26 -0.45 0.04
N ALA A 65 -4.25 -0.28 0.89
CA ALA A 65 -3.50 0.97 1.01
C ALA A 65 -2.20 0.86 0.21
N PHE A 66 -1.87 1.89 -0.56
CA PHE A 66 -0.61 2.00 -1.29
C PHE A 66 0.13 3.26 -0.85
N VAL A 67 1.28 3.08 -0.20
CA VAL A 67 2.14 4.18 0.20
C VAL A 67 3.08 4.51 -0.96
N ASN A 68 2.76 5.60 -1.66
CA ASN A 68 3.45 6.05 -2.85
C ASN A 68 4.61 7.01 -2.53
N LYS A 69 5.47 7.23 -3.51
CA LYS A 69 6.57 8.20 -3.49
C LYS A 69 7.64 7.89 -2.45
N MET A 70 7.98 6.61 -2.29
CA MET A 70 9.02 6.17 -1.36
C MET A 70 10.43 6.69 -1.70
N ASP A 71 10.60 7.22 -2.91
CA ASP A 71 11.79 7.89 -3.44
C ASP A 71 11.99 9.33 -2.91
N ARG A 72 11.00 9.92 -2.23
CA ARG A 72 11.11 11.32 -1.78
C ARG A 72 11.84 11.45 -0.45
N ALA A 73 12.60 12.53 -0.30
CA ALA A 73 13.17 12.94 0.98
C ALA A 73 12.09 13.04 2.09
N GLY A 74 12.35 12.41 3.23
CA GLY A 74 11.41 12.27 4.34
C GLY A 74 10.40 11.12 4.20
N ALA A 75 10.57 10.23 3.21
CA ALA A 75 9.71 9.06 3.04
C ALA A 75 9.82 8.14 4.26
N ASN A 76 8.68 7.82 4.87
CA ASN A 76 8.64 6.92 6.02
C ASN A 76 7.38 6.06 6.00
N PHE A 77 7.53 4.83 5.50
CA PHE A 77 6.44 3.86 5.35
C PHE A 77 5.76 3.53 6.68
N LEU A 78 6.52 3.17 7.72
CA LEU A 78 5.97 2.75 9.00
C LEU A 78 5.22 3.89 9.70
N ARG A 79 5.69 5.13 9.57
CA ARG A 79 4.96 6.30 10.06
C ARG A 79 3.61 6.46 9.34
N VAL A 80 3.54 6.21 8.03
CA VAL A 80 2.24 6.24 7.32
C VAL A 80 1.31 5.14 7.84
N VAL A 81 1.82 3.93 8.07
CA VAL A 81 1.06 2.83 8.69
C VAL A 81 0.51 3.23 10.06
N GLU A 82 1.33 3.83 10.92
CA GLU A 82 0.91 4.36 12.22
C GLU A 82 -0.15 5.46 12.09
N MET A 83 0.01 6.38 11.13
CA MET A 83 -0.97 7.43 10.88
C MET A 83 -2.31 6.85 10.41
N ILE A 84 -2.31 5.81 9.57
CA ILE A 84 -3.55 5.12 9.17
C ILE A 84 -4.24 4.53 10.40
N ARG A 85 -3.49 3.87 11.30
CA ARG A 85 -4.04 3.33 12.55
C ARG A 85 -4.60 4.42 13.44
N ALA A 86 -3.83 5.49 13.70
CA ALA A 86 -4.18 6.52 14.67
C ALA A 86 -5.24 7.51 14.17
N ARG A 87 -5.13 8.00 12.93
CA ARG A 87 -6.02 9.04 12.39
C ARG A 87 -7.27 8.46 11.74
N LEU A 88 -7.14 7.37 10.99
CA LEU A 88 -8.27 6.74 10.31
C LEU A 88 -9.00 5.70 11.18
N ARG A 89 -8.43 5.38 12.36
CA ARG A 89 -8.91 4.32 13.26
C ARG A 89 -9.11 2.98 12.53
N ALA A 90 -8.25 2.72 11.56
CA ALA A 90 -8.24 1.49 10.78
C ALA A 90 -7.31 0.45 11.41
N ASN A 91 -7.40 -0.80 10.92
CA ASN A 91 -6.44 -1.85 11.25
C ASN A 91 -5.50 -2.11 10.07
N PRO A 92 -4.47 -1.26 9.83
CA PRO A 92 -3.55 -1.49 8.72
C PRO A 92 -2.65 -2.70 9.02
N VAL A 93 -2.56 -3.60 8.04
CA VAL A 93 -1.70 -4.78 8.06
C VAL A 93 -0.70 -4.66 6.90
N PRO A 94 0.58 -4.36 7.17
CA PRO A 94 1.60 -4.40 6.14
C PRO A 94 1.76 -5.81 5.58
N ILE A 95 1.62 -5.94 4.26
CA ILE A 95 1.94 -7.17 3.51
C ILE A 95 3.29 -7.08 2.78
N GLN A 96 3.87 -5.88 2.76
CA GLN A 96 5.15 -5.55 2.14
C GLN A 96 5.90 -4.57 3.04
N LEU A 97 7.23 -4.60 2.98
CA LEU A 97 8.12 -3.61 3.61
C LEU A 97 9.05 -3.01 2.55
N PRO A 98 9.39 -1.71 2.61
CA PRO A 98 10.35 -1.12 1.70
C PRO A 98 11.79 -1.54 2.03
N ILE A 99 12.64 -1.62 1.01
CA ILE A 99 14.09 -1.75 1.15
C ILE A 99 14.70 -0.38 0.88
N GLY A 100 15.22 0.23 1.94
CA GLY A 100 15.66 1.62 1.92
C GLY A 100 14.50 2.63 1.84
N ALA A 101 14.85 3.90 1.68
CA ALA A 101 13.93 5.02 1.56
C ALA A 101 14.63 6.18 0.86
N GLU A 102 13.85 7.15 0.37
CA GLU A 102 14.36 8.32 -0.34
C GLU A 102 15.18 7.88 -1.57
N ASP A 103 16.32 8.52 -1.83
CA ASP A 103 17.23 8.17 -2.92
C ASP A 103 17.83 6.76 -2.81
N HIS A 104 17.68 6.11 -1.65
CA HIS A 104 18.11 4.73 -1.38
C HIS A 104 16.96 3.72 -1.43
N PHE A 105 15.78 4.10 -1.94
CA PHE A 105 14.68 3.16 -2.14
C PHE A 105 14.98 2.25 -3.34
N GLU A 106 15.27 0.97 -3.07
CA GLU A 106 15.76 0.03 -4.09
C GLU A 106 14.77 -1.09 -4.41
N GLY A 107 13.83 -1.36 -3.51
CA GLY A 107 13.01 -2.56 -3.61
C GLY A 107 11.97 -2.66 -2.52
N ILE A 108 11.27 -3.80 -2.50
CA ILE A 108 10.35 -4.17 -1.42
C ILE A 108 10.59 -5.61 -0.99
N ILE A 109 10.24 -5.93 0.25
CA ILE A 109 10.13 -7.28 0.76
C ILE A 109 8.66 -7.69 0.67
N ASP A 110 8.37 -8.76 -0.06
CA ASP A 110 7.10 -9.46 -0.02
C ASP A 110 7.07 -10.39 1.20
N LEU A 111 6.24 -10.07 2.20
CA LEU A 111 6.14 -10.84 3.45
C LEU A 111 5.38 -12.16 3.28
N ILE A 112 4.58 -12.30 2.21
CA ILE A 112 3.85 -13.53 1.92
C ILE A 112 4.85 -14.57 1.40
N ARG A 113 5.65 -14.19 0.40
CA ARG A 113 6.67 -15.07 -0.20
C ARG A 113 7.98 -15.11 0.59
N MET A 114 8.20 -14.16 1.50
CA MET A 114 9.48 -13.91 2.18
C MET A 114 10.64 -13.77 1.19
N LYS A 115 10.46 -12.88 0.21
CA LYS A 115 11.46 -12.57 -0.81
C LYS A 115 11.56 -11.06 -1.02
N ALA A 116 12.77 -10.59 -1.30
CA ALA A 116 12.98 -9.23 -1.75
C ALA A 116 12.72 -9.14 -3.27
N ILE A 117 12.08 -8.06 -3.69
CA ILE A 117 11.79 -7.73 -5.08
C ILE A 117 12.56 -6.47 -5.41
N TYR A 118 13.43 -6.57 -6.41
CA TYR A 118 14.16 -5.44 -6.98
C TYR A 118 13.72 -5.26 -8.43
N TRP A 119 13.57 -4.01 -8.84
CA TRP A 119 13.15 -3.67 -10.20
C TRP A 119 14.32 -3.20 -11.04
N ASP A 120 14.32 -3.62 -12.30
CA ASP A 120 15.29 -3.15 -13.28
C ASP A 120 14.87 -1.76 -13.77
N MET A 121 15.65 -0.76 -13.35
CA MET A 121 15.45 0.64 -13.72
C MET A 121 15.63 0.90 -15.22
N GLU A 122 16.43 0.10 -15.93
CA GLU A 122 16.61 0.24 -17.39
C GLU A 122 15.33 -0.12 -18.14
N THR A 123 14.52 -1.03 -17.57
CA THR A 123 13.24 -1.44 -18.16
C THR A 123 12.03 -0.71 -17.59
N GLN A 124 12.25 0.38 -16.84
CA GLN A 124 11.19 1.09 -16.11
C GLN A 124 10.34 0.14 -15.24
N GLY A 125 10.98 -0.87 -14.64
CA GLY A 125 10.32 -1.85 -13.77
C GLY A 125 9.51 -2.93 -14.48
N MET A 126 9.57 -3.06 -15.81
CA MET A 126 8.96 -4.19 -16.52
C MET A 126 9.58 -5.53 -16.13
N ARG A 127 10.87 -5.53 -15.82
CA ARG A 127 11.58 -6.67 -15.24
C ARG A 127 11.84 -6.44 -13.77
N PHE A 128 11.70 -7.52 -13.01
CA PHE A 128 12.00 -7.58 -11.59
C PHE A 128 12.63 -8.92 -11.28
N GLU A 129 13.37 -8.98 -10.17
CA GLU A 129 14.01 -10.19 -9.68
C GLU A 129 13.61 -10.45 -8.24
N TYR A 130 13.44 -11.74 -7.93
CA TYR A 130 13.31 -12.20 -6.56
C TYR A 130 14.71 -12.51 -6.00
N ARG A 131 15.03 -11.90 -4.87
CA ARG A 131 16.22 -12.19 -4.07
C ARG A 131 15.82 -12.64 -2.68
N ASP A 132 16.78 -13.18 -1.94
CA ASP A 132 16.59 -13.40 -0.50
C ASP A 132 16.48 -12.05 0.22
N VAL A 133 15.73 -12.04 1.33
CA VAL A 133 15.57 -10.85 2.17
C VAL A 133 16.95 -10.43 2.71
N PRO A 134 17.34 -9.14 2.59
CA PRO A 134 18.59 -8.64 3.15
C PRO A 134 18.74 -8.99 4.64
N VAL A 135 19.95 -9.38 5.04
CA VAL A 135 20.22 -9.91 6.39
C VAL A 135 19.84 -8.90 7.48
N ASP A 136 20.11 -7.62 7.23
CA ASP A 136 19.80 -6.48 8.10
C ASP A 136 18.30 -6.21 8.25
N LEU A 137 17.48 -6.62 7.28
CA LEU A 137 16.02 -6.45 7.31
C LEU A 137 15.27 -7.73 7.65
N LYS A 138 15.97 -8.87 7.80
CA LYS A 138 15.35 -10.18 7.99
C LYS A 138 14.52 -10.26 9.27
N ASP A 139 15.07 -9.80 10.39
CA ASP A 139 14.38 -9.86 11.69
C ASP A 139 13.11 -8.97 11.67
N GLN A 140 13.21 -7.78 11.07
CA GLN A 140 12.06 -6.89 10.90
C GLN A 140 10.99 -7.52 9.99
N ALA A 141 11.39 -8.16 8.88
CA ALA A 141 10.48 -8.84 7.99
C ALA A 141 9.77 -10.02 8.68
N GLU A 142 10.49 -10.82 9.48
CA GLU A 142 9.91 -11.92 10.24
C GLU A 142 8.92 -11.43 11.30
N GLU A 143 9.24 -10.34 12.02
CA GLU A 143 8.34 -9.72 12.99
C GLU A 143 7.04 -9.25 12.33
N HIS A 144 7.15 -8.49 11.24
CA HIS A 144 5.98 -7.98 10.52
C HIS A 144 5.17 -9.10 9.86
N ARG A 145 5.82 -10.16 9.39
CA ARG A 145 5.14 -11.36 8.90
C ARG A 145 4.36 -12.07 10.00
N GLY A 146 4.93 -12.17 11.20
CA GLY A 146 4.23 -12.71 12.37
C GLY A 146 2.93 -11.95 12.65
N LYS A 147 3.03 -10.62 12.74
CA LYS A 147 1.87 -9.73 12.91
C LYS A 147 0.84 -9.86 11.78
N MET A 148 1.28 -10.02 10.54
CA MET A 148 0.40 -10.23 9.39
C MET A 148 -0.37 -11.56 9.48
N ILE A 149 0.31 -12.64 9.89
CA ILE A 149 -0.31 -13.96 10.05
C ILE A 149 -1.33 -13.93 11.20
N GLU A 150 -1.00 -13.29 12.32
CA GLU A 150 -1.90 -13.11 13.45
C GLU A 150 -3.17 -12.36 13.03
N ALA A 151 -3.01 -11.21 12.36
CA ALA A 151 -4.14 -10.44 11.85
C ALA A 151 -5.01 -11.21 10.84
N ALA A 152 -4.42 -12.10 10.04
CA ALA A 152 -5.16 -12.97 9.12
C ALA A 152 -5.91 -14.09 9.85
N ALA A 153 -5.44 -14.54 11.00
CA ALA A 153 -6.10 -15.57 11.82
C ALA A 153 -7.27 -15.04 12.65
N GLU A 154 -7.28 -13.73 12.95
CA GLU A 154 -8.36 -13.06 13.69
C GLU A 154 -9.54 -12.58 12.80
N ALA A 155 -9.37 -12.64 11.48
CA ALA A 155 -10.31 -12.07 10.49
C ALA A 155 -11.51 -12.97 10.15
#